data_AF-A0A3D0Y656-F1
#
_entry.id   AF-A0A3D0Y656-F1
#
_cell.length_a   1.000
_cell.length_b   1.000
_cell.length_c   1.000
_cell.angle_alpha   90.00
_cell.angle_beta   90.00
_cell.angle_gamma   90.00
#
_symmetry.space_group_name_H-M   'P 1'
#
loop_
_entity.id
_entity.type
_entity.pdbx_description
1 polymer ?
#
loop_
_entity_poly.entity_id
_entity_poly.type
_entity_poly.pdbx_seq_one_letter_code
_entity_poly.pdbx_strand_id
1 'polypeptide(L)'
;MDVIIMKIEKINDSQIKFILSKTDLKSRNIELSDLAYGSEKTQQLFHDIIQKAFDDYNFNTSNTPTMIEAIPVSKTSIMIVVTKIKNPLEAEEKISSIYHNQAPLVKSNSTVFKSINSILSIYCFKTLDDIINMINKISNRISDVSSSLYKYDSEYYLVFYVNSNNDAINNLDYIISEYTDKCVTNNKLFISHLSEHGELLIGDMAVQKLSRI
;
A
#
# COMPACT_ATOMS: atom_id res chain seq x y z
N MET A 1 16.96 -26.58 -4.43
CA MET A 1 16.44 -25.28 -4.91
C MET A 1 15.20 -25.59 -5.70
N ASP A 2 14.02 -25.46 -5.11
CA ASP A 2 12.78 -25.70 -5.83
C ASP A 2 12.52 -24.52 -6.76
N VAL A 3 12.57 -24.80 -8.07
CA VAL A 3 12.26 -23.83 -9.11
C VAL A 3 10.75 -23.63 -9.11
N ILE A 4 10.30 -22.53 -8.52
CA ILE A 4 8.90 -22.10 -8.54
C ILE A 4 8.58 -21.57 -9.94
N ILE A 5 7.57 -22.13 -10.61
CA ILE A 5 7.12 -21.67 -11.93
C ILE A 5 5.85 -20.83 -11.75
N MET A 6 6.00 -19.72 -11.04
CA MET A 6 4.98 -18.67 -11.03
C MET A 6 5.03 -17.95 -12.37
N LYS A 7 3.89 -17.85 -13.06
CA LYS A 7 3.80 -17.06 -14.30
C LYS A 7 3.51 -15.61 -13.95
N ILE A 8 4.21 -14.69 -14.58
CA ILE A 8 4.11 -13.25 -14.35
C ILE A 8 3.77 -12.57 -15.67
N GLU A 9 2.87 -11.60 -15.62
CA GLU A 9 2.44 -10.81 -16.77
C GLU A 9 2.26 -9.34 -16.32
N LYS A 10 3.13 -8.44 -16.80
CA LYS A 10 2.93 -7.00 -16.60
C LYS A 10 1.83 -6.52 -17.53
N ILE A 11 0.72 -6.04 -16.96
CA ILE A 11 -0.42 -5.52 -17.72
C ILE A 11 -0.13 -4.08 -18.15
N ASN A 12 0.32 -3.24 -17.21
CA ASN A 12 0.76 -1.87 -17.44
C ASN A 12 1.66 -1.40 -16.27
N ASP A 13 2.01 -0.11 -16.20
CA ASP A 13 2.88 0.44 -15.14
C ASP A 13 2.23 0.47 -13.74
N SER A 14 0.90 0.37 -13.69
CA SER A 14 0.10 0.35 -12.46
C SER A 14 -0.45 -1.02 -12.10
N GLN A 15 -0.40 -2.01 -13.01
CA GLN A 15 -0.97 -3.33 -12.79
C GLN A 15 -0.06 -4.45 -13.30
N ILE A 16 0.11 -5.46 -12.45
CA ILE A 16 0.84 -6.68 -12.78
C ILE A 16 0.08 -7.89 -12.23
N LYS A 17 0.19 -9.00 -12.95
CA LYS A 17 -0.57 -10.22 -12.69
C LYS A 17 0.38 -11.39 -12.50
N PHE A 18 0.00 -12.27 -11.57
CA PHE A 18 0.68 -13.50 -11.24
C PHE A 18 -0.31 -14.65 -11.35
N ILE A 19 0.15 -15.81 -11.83
CA ILE A 19 -0.63 -17.05 -11.79
C ILE A 19 0.17 -18.07 -11.01
N LEU A 20 -0.44 -18.56 -9.94
CA LEU A 20 0.13 -19.55 -9.04
C LEU A 20 -0.67 -20.85 -9.17
N SER A 21 0.07 -21.95 -9.31
CA SER A 21 -0.46 -23.29 -9.31
C SER A 21 -0.61 -23.84 -7.89
N LYS A 22 -1.36 -24.94 -7.74
CA LYS A 22 -1.50 -25.69 -6.48
C LYS A 22 -0.15 -26.16 -5.95
N THR A 23 0.80 -26.46 -6.82
CA THR A 23 2.18 -26.82 -6.46
C THR A 23 2.93 -25.63 -5.86
N ASP A 24 2.76 -24.42 -6.43
CA ASP A 24 3.39 -23.20 -5.90
C ASP A 24 2.85 -22.81 -4.52
N LEU A 25 1.55 -23.00 -4.30
CA LEU A 25 0.93 -22.76 -2.99
C LEU A 25 1.37 -23.81 -1.95
N LYS A 26 1.45 -25.08 -2.36
CA LYS A 26 1.86 -26.18 -1.48
C LYS A 26 3.31 -26.09 -1.03
N SER A 27 4.24 -25.69 -1.91
CA SER A 27 5.66 -25.53 -1.55
C SER A 27 5.86 -24.47 -0.46
N ARG A 28 4.92 -23.53 -0.35
CA ARG A 28 4.89 -22.47 0.67
C ARG A 28 4.01 -22.79 1.87
N ASN A 29 3.41 -23.99 1.91
CA ASN A 29 2.46 -24.41 2.93
C ASN A 29 1.29 -23.40 3.11
N ILE A 30 0.77 -22.89 1.98
CA ILE A 30 -0.35 -21.94 1.91
C ILE A 30 -1.58 -22.67 1.36
N GLU A 31 -2.69 -22.57 2.07
CA GLU A 31 -4.01 -23.01 1.60
C GLU A 31 -4.80 -21.85 0.97
N LEU A 32 -5.80 -22.18 0.14
CA LEU A 32 -6.69 -21.16 -0.44
C LEU A 32 -7.50 -20.42 0.65
N SER A 33 -7.77 -21.06 1.79
CA SER A 33 -8.40 -20.46 2.97
C SER A 33 -7.48 -19.47 3.68
N ASP A 34 -6.17 -19.71 3.70
CA ASP A 34 -5.18 -18.74 4.20
C ASP A 34 -5.21 -17.46 3.36
N LEU A 35 -5.48 -17.66 2.05
CA LEU A 35 -5.77 -16.60 1.10
C LEU A 35 -7.18 -15.97 1.26
N ALA A 36 -7.88 -16.16 2.38
CA ALA A 36 -9.05 -15.36 2.71
C ALA A 36 -8.82 -14.38 3.87
N TYR A 37 -7.96 -14.76 4.81
CA TYR A 37 -7.83 -14.10 6.10
C TYR A 37 -6.49 -13.40 6.32
N GLY A 38 -5.54 -13.54 5.39
CA GLY A 38 -4.34 -12.71 5.36
C GLY A 38 -3.33 -13.16 6.40
N SER A 39 -3.13 -14.47 6.50
CA SER A 39 -2.14 -15.09 7.40
C SER A 39 -0.72 -14.55 7.14
N GLU A 40 0.18 -14.70 8.11
CA GLU A 40 1.59 -14.30 7.96
C GLU A 40 2.25 -14.90 6.70
N LYS A 41 1.94 -16.16 6.39
CA LYS A 41 2.43 -16.82 5.16
C LYS A 41 1.91 -16.15 3.88
N THR A 42 0.67 -15.69 3.91
CA THR A 42 0.05 -14.97 2.78
C THR A 42 0.69 -13.59 2.60
N GLN A 43 1.00 -12.90 3.71
CA GLN A 43 1.74 -11.63 3.66
C GLN A 43 3.15 -11.84 3.07
N GLN A 44 3.87 -12.88 3.52
CA GLN A 44 5.17 -13.25 2.96
C GLN A 44 5.09 -13.55 1.45
N LEU A 45 4.06 -14.29 1.01
CA LEU A 45 3.83 -14.53 -0.41
C LEU A 45 3.66 -13.22 -1.20
N PHE A 46 2.88 -12.28 -0.69
CA PHE A 46 2.69 -10.99 -1.36
C PHE A 46 3.97 -10.16 -1.39
N HIS A 47 4.79 -10.20 -0.33
CA HIS A 47 6.12 -9.58 -0.34
C HIS A 47 7.01 -10.16 -1.44
N ASP A 48 7.10 -11.48 -1.56
CA ASP A 48 7.89 -12.14 -2.60
C ASP A 48 7.41 -11.78 -4.01
N ILE A 49 6.08 -11.72 -4.19
CA ILE A 49 5.44 -11.34 -5.45
C ILE A 49 5.82 -9.91 -5.84
N ILE A 50 5.75 -8.97 -4.89
CA ILE A 50 6.11 -7.56 -5.12
C ILE A 50 7.60 -7.41 -5.40
N GLN A 51 8.46 -8.09 -4.62
CA GLN A 51 9.90 -8.06 -4.82
C GLN A 51 10.26 -8.59 -6.22
N LYS A 52 9.65 -9.72 -6.63
CA LYS A 52 9.85 -10.26 -7.98
C LYS A 52 9.32 -9.34 -9.07
N ALA A 53 8.20 -8.65 -8.83
CA ALA A 53 7.67 -7.63 -9.74
C ALA A 53 8.67 -6.49 -9.95
N PHE A 54 9.32 -6.06 -8.88
CA PHE A 54 10.34 -5.03 -8.90
C PHE A 54 11.58 -5.51 -9.68
N ASP A 55 12.12 -6.67 -9.32
CA ASP A 55 13.35 -7.19 -9.91
C ASP A 55 13.20 -7.51 -11.41
N ASP A 56 12.10 -8.16 -11.81
CA ASP A 56 11.92 -8.66 -13.19
C ASP A 56 11.29 -7.60 -14.13
N TYR A 57 10.46 -6.69 -13.60
CA TYR A 57 9.62 -5.79 -14.42
C TYR A 57 9.73 -4.31 -14.03
N ASN A 58 10.63 -3.96 -13.11
CA ASN A 58 10.78 -2.62 -12.54
C ASN A 58 9.45 -2.06 -11.99
N PHE A 59 8.57 -2.95 -11.49
CA PHE A 59 7.27 -2.59 -10.96
C PHE A 59 7.42 -2.06 -9.53
N ASN A 60 7.81 -0.79 -9.41
CA ASN A 60 8.04 -0.15 -8.11
C ASN A 60 6.72 0.21 -7.41
N THR A 61 6.47 -0.40 -6.25
CA THR A 61 5.32 -0.14 -5.37
C THR A 61 5.72 0.53 -4.05
N SER A 62 7.01 0.84 -3.84
CA SER A 62 7.56 1.32 -2.56
C SER A 62 6.87 2.59 -2.06
N ASN A 63 6.35 3.40 -3.00
CA ASN A 63 5.82 4.73 -2.73
C ASN A 63 4.31 4.87 -3.03
N THR A 64 3.58 3.77 -3.23
CA THR A 64 2.15 3.80 -3.55
C THR A 64 1.43 2.67 -2.84
N PRO A 65 0.30 2.92 -2.17
CA PRO A 65 -0.57 1.86 -1.66
C PRO A 65 -0.89 0.86 -2.77
N THR A 66 -0.97 -0.43 -2.43
CA THR A 66 -1.16 -1.49 -3.41
C THR A 66 -2.37 -2.35 -3.03
N MET A 67 -3.25 -2.59 -3.99
CA MET A 67 -4.37 -3.53 -3.88
C MET A 67 -3.93 -4.89 -4.41
N ILE A 68 -4.32 -5.96 -3.69
CA ILE A 68 -4.04 -7.33 -4.10
C ILE A 68 -5.36 -8.09 -4.22
N GLU A 69 -5.64 -8.60 -5.42
CA GLU A 69 -6.86 -9.36 -5.70
C GLU A 69 -6.48 -10.80 -6.01
N ALA A 70 -7.06 -11.75 -5.28
CA ALA A 70 -6.81 -13.17 -5.45
C ALA A 70 -8.05 -13.83 -6.09
N ILE A 71 -7.94 -14.16 -7.38
CA ILE A 71 -9.04 -14.66 -8.20
C ILE A 71 -8.76 -16.13 -8.55
N PRO A 72 -9.57 -17.09 -8.08
CA PRO A 72 -9.40 -18.48 -8.49
C PRO A 72 -9.64 -18.62 -10.00
N VAL A 73 -8.63 -19.12 -10.72
CA VAL A 73 -8.74 -19.39 -12.17
C VAL A 73 -9.29 -20.79 -12.40
N SER A 74 -8.96 -21.72 -11.50
CA SER A 74 -9.46 -23.09 -11.51
C SER A 74 -9.42 -23.67 -10.09
N LYS A 75 -9.84 -24.93 -9.94
CA LYS A 75 -9.72 -25.67 -8.66
C LYS A 75 -8.27 -25.83 -8.17
N THR A 76 -7.28 -25.57 -9.03
CA THR A 76 -5.86 -25.82 -8.76
C THR A 76 -4.97 -24.64 -9.09
N SER A 77 -5.54 -23.47 -9.43
CA SER A 77 -4.74 -22.29 -9.75
C SER A 77 -5.45 -21.01 -9.33
N ILE A 78 -4.66 -20.04 -8.90
CA ILE A 78 -5.11 -18.73 -8.50
C ILE A 78 -4.35 -17.67 -9.27
N MET A 79 -5.06 -16.62 -9.64
CA MET A 79 -4.51 -15.41 -10.23
C MET A 79 -4.43 -14.36 -9.13
N ILE A 80 -3.26 -13.75 -8.98
CA ILE A 80 -3.07 -12.61 -8.09
C ILE A 80 -2.86 -11.39 -8.97
N VAL A 81 -3.71 -10.37 -8.81
CA VAL A 81 -3.56 -9.08 -9.49
C VAL A 81 -3.10 -8.06 -8.46
N VAL A 82 -2.01 -7.37 -8.78
CA VAL A 82 -1.40 -6.33 -7.95
C VAL A 82 -1.60 -5.00 -8.66
N THR A 83 -2.33 -4.08 -8.01
CA THR A 83 -2.65 -2.76 -8.57
C THR A 83 -2.10 -1.66 -7.68
N LYS A 84 -1.29 -0.75 -8.24
CA LYS A 84 -0.89 0.51 -7.59
C LYS A 84 -2.09 1.43 -7.49
N ILE A 85 -2.35 1.92 -6.29
CA ILE A 85 -3.45 2.83 -6.00
C ILE A 85 -2.87 4.23 -5.86
N LYS A 86 -3.35 5.17 -6.68
CA LYS A 86 -2.91 6.57 -6.63
C LYS A 86 -3.58 7.35 -5.51
N ASN A 87 -4.82 7.01 -5.18
CA ASN A 87 -5.60 7.64 -4.13
C ASN A 87 -6.34 6.56 -3.30
N PRO A 88 -6.27 6.60 -1.96
CA PRO A 88 -7.04 5.72 -1.07
C PRO A 88 -8.54 5.57 -1.41
N LEU A 89 -9.19 6.61 -1.95
CA LEU A 89 -10.60 6.56 -2.39
C LEU A 89 -10.81 5.65 -3.63
N GLU A 90 -9.87 5.66 -4.58
CA GLU A 90 -9.93 4.75 -5.75
C GLU A 90 -9.93 3.29 -5.31
N ALA A 91 -9.25 2.98 -4.19
CA ALA A 91 -9.28 1.65 -3.61
C ALA A 91 -10.71 1.29 -3.20
N GLU A 92 -11.42 2.20 -2.53
CA GLU A 92 -12.76 1.95 -2.00
C GLU A 92 -13.82 1.87 -3.09
N GLU A 93 -13.73 2.70 -4.13
CA GLU A 93 -14.59 2.64 -5.31
C GLU A 93 -14.39 1.34 -6.12
N LYS A 94 -13.14 0.91 -6.32
CA LYS A 94 -12.84 -0.37 -6.98
C LYS A 94 -13.38 -1.54 -6.15
N ILE A 95 -13.26 -1.47 -4.84
CA ILE A 95 -13.80 -2.48 -3.93
C ILE A 95 -15.34 -2.49 -3.97
N SER A 96 -15.99 -1.33 -3.88
CA SER A 96 -17.46 -1.23 -3.87
C SER A 96 -18.07 -1.69 -5.19
N SER A 97 -17.45 -1.37 -6.32
CA SER A 97 -17.88 -1.85 -7.64
C SER A 97 -17.72 -3.37 -7.80
N ILE A 98 -16.71 -3.99 -7.19
CA ILE A 98 -16.57 -5.46 -7.16
C ILE A 98 -17.69 -6.11 -6.33
N TYR A 99 -18.06 -5.51 -5.19
CA TYR A 99 -19.12 -6.04 -4.33
C TYR A 99 -20.53 -5.76 -4.87
N HIS A 100 -20.78 -4.63 -5.54
CA HIS A 100 -22.09 -4.28 -6.09
C HIS A 100 -22.44 -5.04 -7.38
N ASN A 101 -21.46 -5.44 -8.17
CA ASN A 101 -21.69 -6.26 -9.37
C ASN A 101 -21.91 -7.75 -9.06
N GLN A 102 -21.90 -8.15 -7.78
CA GLN A 102 -22.23 -9.51 -7.34
C GLN A 102 -23.64 -9.53 -6.74
N ALA A 103 -24.66 -9.78 -7.56
CA ALA A 103 -25.96 -10.22 -7.06
C ALA A 103 -25.79 -11.57 -6.31
N PRO A 104 -26.56 -11.86 -5.24
CA PRO A 104 -26.26 -12.92 -4.30
C PRO A 104 -26.67 -14.30 -4.83
N LEU A 105 -25.87 -14.87 -5.75
CA LEU A 105 -25.98 -16.27 -6.16
C LEU A 105 -24.58 -16.86 -6.40
N VAL A 106 -24.17 -17.70 -5.45
CA VAL A 106 -23.13 -18.75 -5.56
C VAL A 106 -21.66 -18.30 -5.45
N LYS A 107 -21.11 -18.40 -4.22
CA LYS A 107 -19.80 -19.00 -3.86
C LYS A 107 -18.69 -18.99 -4.94
N SER A 108 -18.37 -17.86 -5.55
CA SER A 108 -17.05 -17.65 -6.14
C SER A 108 -16.16 -17.09 -5.06
N ASN A 109 -15.20 -17.90 -4.59
CA ASN A 109 -14.20 -17.52 -3.58
C ASN A 109 -13.20 -16.49 -4.16
N SER A 110 -13.66 -15.39 -4.76
CA SER A 110 -12.82 -14.24 -5.01
C SER A 110 -12.57 -13.57 -3.67
N THR A 111 -11.45 -13.89 -3.04
CA THR A 111 -11.01 -13.12 -1.88
C THR A 111 -10.36 -11.85 -2.38
N VAL A 112 -11.03 -10.73 -2.14
CA VAL A 112 -10.37 -9.42 -2.22
C VAL A 112 -9.53 -9.27 -0.97
N PHE A 113 -8.21 -9.33 -1.13
CA PHE A 113 -7.29 -9.01 -0.05
C PHE A 113 -6.96 -7.53 -0.04
N LYS A 114 -7.62 -6.83 0.87
CA LYS A 114 -7.16 -5.50 1.26
C LYS A 114 -6.03 -5.64 2.27
N SER A 115 -4.78 -5.80 1.82
CA SER A 115 -3.65 -5.30 2.62
C SER A 115 -2.31 -5.36 1.88
N ILE A 116 -1.62 -4.23 1.82
CA ILE A 116 -0.37 -4.13 2.59
C ILE A 116 -0.69 -3.10 3.64
N ASN A 117 -0.57 -3.45 4.92
CA ASN A 117 -0.94 -2.59 6.02
C ASN A 117 -0.14 -1.31 5.88
N SER A 118 -0.74 -0.28 5.30
CA SER A 118 -0.22 1.06 5.37
C SER A 118 -0.81 1.59 6.66
N ILE A 119 -0.14 1.33 7.78
CA ILE A 119 -0.42 2.12 8.97
C ILE A 119 -0.21 3.56 8.51
N LEU A 120 -1.26 4.35 8.59
CA LEU A 120 -1.12 5.75 8.23
C LEU A 120 -0.50 6.44 9.45
N SER A 121 0.60 7.16 9.24
CA SER A 121 1.05 8.12 10.24
C SER A 121 0.81 9.50 9.65
N ILE A 122 0.03 10.31 10.36
CA ILE A 122 -0.44 11.60 9.87
C ILE A 122 0.04 12.66 10.84
N TYR A 123 0.68 13.70 10.32
CA TYR A 123 1.23 14.78 11.13
C TYR A 123 0.75 16.14 10.63
N CYS A 124 0.42 17.04 11.56
CA CYS A 124 -0.11 18.37 11.27
C CYS A 124 0.93 19.47 11.39
N PHE A 125 1.18 20.19 10.31
CA PHE A 125 2.09 21.31 10.31
C PHE A 125 1.35 22.62 10.02
N LYS A 126 1.73 23.67 10.74
CA LYS A 126 1.20 25.03 10.51
C LYS A 126 1.81 25.67 9.26
N THR A 127 3.07 25.35 8.97
CA THR A 127 3.81 25.93 7.85
C THR A 127 4.54 24.87 7.03
N LEU A 128 4.78 25.16 5.76
CA LEU A 128 5.61 24.32 4.89
C LEU A 128 7.07 24.28 5.38
N ASP A 129 7.55 25.37 5.99
CA ASP A 129 8.91 25.46 6.53
C ASP A 129 9.13 24.46 7.67
N ASP A 130 8.12 24.25 8.54
CA ASP A 130 8.19 23.23 9.60
C ASP A 130 8.35 21.82 9.02
N ILE A 131 7.67 21.54 7.90
CA ILE A 131 7.78 20.27 7.18
C ILE A 131 9.18 20.09 6.60
N ILE A 132 9.70 21.11 5.92
CA ILE A 132 11.03 21.06 5.29
C ILE A 132 12.11 20.89 6.36
N ASN A 133 12.03 21.63 7.47
CA ASN A 133 12.95 21.52 8.59
C ASN A 133 12.92 20.12 9.21
N MET A 134 11.73 19.56 9.44
CA MET A 134 11.55 18.19 9.93
C MET A 134 12.16 17.17 8.96
N ILE A 135 11.86 17.27 7.66
CA ILE A 135 12.37 16.38 6.62
C ILE A 135 13.89 16.40 6.59
N ASN A 136 14.52 17.58 6.70
CA ASN A 136 15.98 17.69 6.73
C ASN A 136 16.63 16.97 7.91
N LYS A 137 15.92 16.75 9.02
CA LYS A 137 16.42 15.95 10.15
C LYS A 137 16.27 14.45 9.94
N ILE A 138 15.20 14.02 9.26
CA ILE A 138 14.89 12.60 9.10
C ILE A 138 15.35 12.01 7.77
N SER A 139 15.59 12.82 6.74
CA SER A 139 15.86 12.38 5.36
C SER A 139 17.03 11.41 5.22
N ASN A 140 18.08 11.56 6.04
CA ASN A 140 19.22 10.63 6.04
C ASN A 140 18.95 9.32 6.80
N ARG A 141 17.82 9.23 7.51
CA ARG A 141 17.41 8.08 8.33
C ARG A 141 16.24 7.32 7.71
N ILE A 142 15.61 7.89 6.68
CA ILE A 142 14.51 7.26 5.95
C ILE A 142 14.80 7.22 4.45
N SER A 143 14.74 6.03 3.88
CA SER A 143 14.77 5.81 2.44
C SER A 143 13.46 5.15 2.01
N ASP A 144 12.92 5.58 0.87
CA ASP A 144 11.76 4.94 0.24
C ASP A 144 10.50 4.87 1.11
N VAL A 145 10.17 5.99 1.75
CA VAL A 145 8.90 6.12 2.46
C VAL A 145 7.82 6.69 1.53
N SER A 146 6.75 5.92 1.38
CA SER A 146 5.53 6.37 0.71
C SER A 146 4.89 7.51 1.51
N SER A 147 4.77 8.68 0.89
CA SER A 147 4.24 9.88 1.54
C SER A 147 3.51 10.80 0.58
N SER A 148 2.48 11.48 1.07
CA SER A 148 1.73 12.52 0.36
C SER A 148 1.51 13.74 1.24
N LEU A 149 1.48 14.92 0.63
CA LEU A 149 1.25 16.20 1.31
C LEU A 149 -0.07 16.81 0.86
N TYR A 150 -0.93 17.09 1.84
CA TYR A 150 -2.21 17.77 1.66
C TYR A 150 -2.21 19.11 2.37
N LYS A 151 -3.08 20.01 1.94
CA LYS A 151 -3.44 21.23 2.64
C LYS A 151 -4.94 21.26 2.87
N TYR A 152 -5.36 21.48 4.10
CA TYR A 152 -6.77 21.56 4.47
C TYR A 152 -6.92 22.51 5.66
N ASP A 153 -7.96 23.35 5.64
CA ASP A 153 -8.26 24.33 6.70
C ASP A 153 -7.05 25.17 7.16
N SER A 154 -6.24 25.65 6.21
CA SER A 154 -5.00 26.43 6.45
C SER A 154 -3.84 25.68 7.11
N GLU A 155 -3.98 24.38 7.37
CA GLU A 155 -2.91 23.51 7.88
C GLU A 155 -2.42 22.55 6.79
N TYR A 156 -1.25 21.97 7.02
CA TYR A 156 -0.60 21.02 6.15
C TYR A 156 -0.57 19.64 6.81
N TYR A 157 -0.93 18.62 6.04
CA TYR A 157 -0.99 17.24 6.51
C TYR A 157 -0.03 16.37 5.73
N LEU A 158 1.01 15.89 6.40
CA LEU A 158 1.94 14.92 5.83
C LEU A 158 1.47 13.51 6.20
N VAL A 159 1.05 12.77 5.19
CA VAL A 159 0.55 11.40 5.33
C VAL A 159 1.65 10.44 4.93
N PHE A 160 2.02 9.54 5.83
CA PHE A 160 2.93 8.43 5.60
C PHE A 160 2.16 7.13 5.45
N TYR A 161 2.46 6.36 4.41
CA TYR A 161 1.90 5.02 4.21
C TYR A 161 2.95 4.00 4.67
N VAL A 162 2.87 3.61 5.95
CA VAL A 162 3.87 2.78 6.62
C VAL A 162 3.54 1.32 6.42
N ASN A 163 4.36 0.58 5.66
CA ASN A 163 4.24 -0.87 5.55
C ASN A 163 4.46 -1.53 6.92
N SER A 164 3.65 -2.53 7.31
CA SER A 164 3.74 -3.22 8.62
C SER A 164 5.09 -3.83 8.97
N ASN A 165 6.02 -3.97 8.03
CA ASN A 165 7.39 -4.44 8.29
C ASN A 165 8.43 -3.30 8.36
N ASN A 166 8.02 -2.05 8.15
CA ASN A 166 8.89 -0.88 8.10
C ASN A 166 8.38 0.19 9.08
N ASP A 167 8.70 0.04 10.36
CA ASP A 167 8.40 1.03 11.40
C ASP A 167 9.35 2.24 11.39
N ALA A 168 10.07 2.52 10.29
CA ALA A 168 11.05 3.62 10.26
C ALA A 168 10.45 4.96 10.70
N ILE A 169 9.21 5.27 10.27
CA ILE A 169 8.52 6.50 10.67
C ILE A 169 8.12 6.45 12.15
N ASN A 170 7.60 5.33 12.63
CA ASN A 170 7.22 5.17 14.04
C ASN A 170 8.44 5.30 14.97
N ASN A 171 9.60 4.80 14.54
CA ASN A 171 10.87 4.95 15.26
C ASN A 171 11.40 6.39 15.28
N LEU A 172 10.86 7.26 14.44
CA LEU A 172 11.23 8.67 14.34
C LEU A 172 10.18 9.60 14.93
N ASP A 173 9.10 9.07 15.52
CA ASP A 173 8.06 9.85 16.19
C ASP A 173 8.65 10.85 17.18
N TYR A 174 9.72 10.48 17.91
CA TYR A 174 10.38 11.38 18.85
C TYR A 174 10.96 12.63 18.18
N ILE A 175 11.57 12.50 16.99
CA ILE A 175 12.10 13.65 16.23
C ILE A 175 10.96 14.43 15.61
N ILE A 176 10.00 13.73 14.99
CA ILE A 176 8.89 14.36 14.28
C ILE A 176 8.05 15.21 15.25
N SER A 177 7.87 14.73 16.49
CA SER A 177 7.12 15.42 17.53
C SER A 177 7.69 16.79 17.96
N GLU A 178 8.94 17.09 17.62
CA GLU A 178 9.54 18.42 17.86
C GLU A 178 9.00 19.50 16.91
N TYR A 179 8.44 19.10 15.76
CA TYR A 179 8.00 20.00 14.69
C TYR A 179 6.47 20.04 14.53
N THR A 180 5.77 19.07 15.11
CA THR A 180 4.35 18.82 14.84
C THR A 180 3.74 17.93 15.92
N ASP A 181 2.43 18.03 16.10
CA ASP A 181 1.65 17.02 16.80
C ASP A 181 1.20 15.91 15.83
N LYS A 182 1.09 14.67 16.32
CA LYS A 182 0.53 13.55 15.55
C LYS A 182 -0.99 13.72 15.45
N CYS A 183 -1.55 13.80 14.25
CA CYS A 183 -2.99 13.85 14.05
C CYS A 183 -3.61 12.48 14.38
N VAL A 184 -4.56 12.48 15.32
CA VAL A 184 -5.68 11.53 15.51
C VAL A 184 -5.51 10.07 15.02
N THR A 185 -5.72 9.14 15.96
CA THR A 185 -5.66 7.67 15.87
C THR A 185 -6.62 6.98 14.87
N ASN A 186 -7.54 7.68 14.21
CA ASN A 186 -8.51 7.09 13.26
C ASN A 186 -8.16 7.39 11.80
N ASN A 187 -6.93 7.01 11.49
CA ASN A 187 -6.15 7.15 10.26
C ASN A 187 -6.91 7.13 8.92
N LYS A 188 -7.93 6.28 8.76
CA LYS A 188 -8.50 6.02 7.44
C LYS A 188 -9.60 7.01 7.04
N LEU A 189 -10.51 7.33 7.97
CA LEU A 189 -11.61 8.27 7.71
C LEU A 189 -11.09 9.68 7.45
N PHE A 190 -10.08 10.11 8.21
CA PHE A 190 -9.51 11.44 8.04
C PHE A 190 -8.76 11.57 6.71
N ILE A 191 -8.10 10.51 6.23
CA ILE A 191 -7.49 10.53 4.89
C ILE A 191 -8.53 10.60 3.79
N SER A 192 -9.65 9.85 3.91
CA SER A 192 -10.76 10.00 2.98
C SER A 192 -11.22 11.46 2.93
N HIS A 193 -11.44 12.09 4.09
CA HIS A 193 -11.82 13.50 4.17
C HIS A 193 -10.80 14.45 3.53
N LEU A 194 -9.49 14.28 3.80
CA LEU A 194 -8.44 15.07 3.17
C LEU A 194 -8.40 14.90 1.65
N SER A 195 -8.65 13.69 1.15
CA SER A 195 -8.66 13.43 -0.29
C SER A 195 -9.91 13.94 -1.00
N GLU A 196 -11.03 14.11 -0.30
CA GLU A 196 -12.27 14.68 -0.84
C GLU A 196 -12.30 16.21 -0.75
N HIS A 197 -11.82 16.77 0.37
CA HIS A 197 -12.01 18.18 0.71
C HIS A 197 -10.71 18.97 0.86
N GLY A 198 -9.56 18.30 0.95
CA GLY A 198 -8.25 18.92 0.98
C GLY A 198 -7.66 19.12 -0.41
N GLU A 199 -6.68 20.02 -0.49
CA GLU A 199 -5.86 20.23 -1.67
C GLU A 199 -4.65 19.30 -1.61
N LEU A 200 -4.51 18.39 -2.58
CA LEU A 200 -3.31 17.57 -2.74
C LEU A 200 -2.18 18.43 -3.32
N LEU A 201 -1.19 18.78 -2.50
CA LEU A 201 -0.04 19.58 -2.94
C LEU A 201 1.03 18.71 -3.60
N ILE A 202 1.33 17.56 -3.00
CA ILE A 202 2.31 16.62 -3.53
C ILE A 202 1.78 15.20 -3.38
N GLY A 203 1.39 14.60 -4.51
CA GLY A 203 1.08 13.17 -4.61
C GLY A 203 2.36 12.35 -4.76
N ASP A 204 2.48 11.32 -3.93
CA ASP A 204 3.60 10.37 -3.83
C ASP A 204 5.00 10.99 -3.64
N MET A 205 5.82 10.31 -2.85
CA MET A 205 7.21 10.71 -2.56
C MET A 205 7.33 12.15 -2.04
N ALA A 206 6.35 12.63 -1.26
CA ALA A 206 6.36 14.01 -0.77
C ALA A 206 7.64 14.34 0.00
N VAL A 207 8.08 13.43 0.88
CA VAL A 207 9.33 13.59 1.64
C VAL A 207 10.54 13.72 0.73
N GLN A 208 10.67 12.85 -0.26
CA GLN A 208 11.82 12.81 -1.16
C GLN A 208 11.85 13.99 -2.13
N LYS A 209 10.68 14.54 -2.48
CA LYS A 209 10.59 15.75 -3.31
C LYS A 209 10.96 16.98 -2.49
N LEU A 210 10.46 17.09 -1.26
CA LEU A 210 10.73 18.22 -0.37
C LEU A 210 12.18 18.22 0.17
N SER A 211 12.83 17.06 0.31
CA SER A 211 14.24 17.00 0.75
C SER A 211 15.25 17.52 -0.28
N ARG A 212 14.80 17.86 -1.50
CA ARG A 212 15.64 18.37 -2.59
C ARG A 212 15.53 19.89 -2.78
N ILE A 213 14.69 20.55 -1.99
CA ILE A 213 14.46 21.99 -2.00
C ILE A 213 15.35 22.62 -0.91
#